data_AF-A0A0D0BK77-F1
#
_entry.id   AF-A0A0D0BK77-F1
#
_cell.length_a   1.000
_cell.length_b   1.000
_cell.length_c   1.000
_cell.angle_alpha   90.00
_cell.angle_beta   90.00
_cell.angle_gamma   90.00
#
_symmetry.space_group_name_H-M   'P 1'
#
loop_
_entity.id
_entity.type
_entity.pdbx_description
1 polymer ?
#
loop_
_entity_poly.entity_id
_entity_poly.type
_entity_poly.pdbx_seq_one_letter_code
_entity_poly.pdbx_strand_id
1 'polypeptide(L)'
;MSEMRTIRMEETLYNSRRRILLQAWIDFLGEPASFPNTDVDVLPHVADVARFKPFDDIIKSPAHVVVERDTFLPAFVALPNLVRNWRRQVDQQLAAIITNGYPKEYVPAGDIRQLATSVFVCNACEQLFFWTDAVAHNCSLDFPRGSSKERNDSFKEQVARIAYYSLGSSPWSPKFRSSTVLAIHVIRSCCQDPRTATLAHMDNTSTPFYCFACHPDGKTVMHWRMGVCFVFLISLVVSETFAARTQPFTQQSRSSF
;
A
#
# COMPACT_ATOMS: atom_id res chain seq x y z
N MET A 1 17.22 29.60 4.42
CA MET A 1 17.22 29.45 2.94
C MET A 1 15.77 29.66 2.49
N SER A 2 15.49 30.54 1.52
CA SER A 2 14.09 30.80 1.12
C SER A 2 13.47 29.57 0.42
N GLU A 3 12.17 29.35 0.59
CA GLU A 3 11.45 28.22 -0.02
C GLU A 3 11.65 28.17 -1.54
N MET A 4 11.60 29.32 -2.22
CA MET A 4 11.88 29.43 -3.66
C MET A 4 13.29 28.94 -4.03
N ARG A 5 14.31 29.20 -3.21
CA ARG A 5 15.66 28.70 -3.46
C ARG A 5 15.70 27.18 -3.33
N THR A 6 14.99 26.60 -2.38
CA THR A 6 14.91 25.15 -2.23
C THR A 6 14.16 24.51 -3.39
N ILE A 7 13.02 25.06 -3.83
CA ILE A 7 12.30 24.58 -5.02
C ILE A 7 13.23 24.59 -6.23
N ARG A 8 13.96 25.68 -6.46
CA ARG A 8 14.90 25.75 -7.59
C ARG A 8 16.00 24.68 -7.51
N MET A 9 16.53 24.41 -6.32
CA MET A 9 17.50 23.32 -6.12
C MET A 9 16.89 21.95 -6.39
N GLU A 10 15.65 21.74 -5.93
CA GLU A 10 14.88 20.52 -6.19
C GLU A 10 14.69 20.30 -7.68
N GLU A 11 14.25 21.31 -8.44
CA GLU A 11 13.98 21.22 -9.87
C GLU A 11 15.23 21.02 -10.73
N THR A 12 16.31 21.74 -10.42
CA THR A 12 17.49 21.81 -11.30
C THR A 12 18.58 20.82 -10.93
N LEU A 13 18.85 20.62 -9.64
CA LEU A 13 19.97 19.80 -9.17
C LEU A 13 19.52 18.44 -8.63
N TYR A 14 18.57 18.41 -7.68
CA TYR A 14 18.22 17.15 -7.04
C TYR A 14 17.39 16.25 -7.96
N ASN A 15 16.52 16.83 -8.78
CA ASN A 15 15.75 16.11 -9.80
C ASN A 15 16.64 15.42 -10.85
N SER A 16 17.71 16.07 -11.32
CA SER A 16 18.65 15.44 -12.25
C SER A 16 19.39 14.26 -11.60
N ARG A 17 19.86 14.43 -10.35
CA ARG A 17 20.51 13.37 -9.59
C ARG A 17 19.58 12.20 -9.23
N ARG A 18 18.29 12.45 -8.98
CA ARG A 18 17.27 11.40 -8.81
C ARG A 18 17.09 10.55 -10.07
N ARG A 19 17.17 11.15 -11.25
CA ARG A 19 17.14 10.39 -12.52
C ARG A 19 18.38 9.52 -12.69
N ILE A 20 19.55 9.99 -12.24
CA ILE A 20 20.78 9.19 -12.20
C ILE A 20 20.61 8.01 -11.23
N LEU A 21 20.04 8.26 -10.03
CA LEU A 21 19.69 7.18 -9.10
C LEU A 21 18.71 6.18 -9.72
N LEU A 22 17.67 6.64 -10.40
CA LEU A 22 16.70 5.75 -11.07
C LEU A 22 17.42 4.82 -12.05
N GLN A 23 18.35 5.34 -12.85
CA GLN A 23 19.12 4.50 -13.76
C GLN A 23 20.02 3.52 -13.02
N ALA A 24 20.76 3.98 -12.00
CA ALA A 24 21.61 3.11 -11.19
C ALA A 24 20.79 2.00 -10.47
N TRP A 25 19.56 2.32 -10.06
CA TRP A 25 18.63 1.36 -9.47
C TRP A 25 18.15 0.31 -10.47
N ILE A 26 17.82 0.72 -11.70
CA ILE A 26 17.45 -0.20 -12.78
C ILE A 26 18.63 -1.12 -13.11
N ASP A 27 19.83 -0.57 -13.23
CA ASP A 27 21.06 -1.33 -13.50
C ASP A 27 21.29 -2.36 -12.36
N PHE A 28 21.17 -1.94 -11.11
CA PHE A 28 21.26 -2.81 -9.93
C PHE A 28 20.24 -3.96 -9.92
N LEU A 29 18.98 -3.69 -10.28
CA LEU A 29 17.94 -4.73 -10.37
C LEU A 29 18.13 -5.69 -11.55
N GLY A 30 18.86 -5.26 -12.59
CA GLY A 30 19.16 -6.07 -13.77
C GLY A 30 20.25 -7.11 -13.54
N GLU A 31 21.01 -7.01 -12.45
CA GLU A 31 22.12 -7.91 -12.12
C GLU A 31 21.67 -9.02 -11.15
N PRO A 32 21.65 -10.30 -11.55
CA PRO A 32 21.18 -11.39 -10.69
C PRO A 32 21.97 -11.55 -9.38
N ALA A 33 23.26 -11.19 -9.38
CA ALA A 33 24.14 -11.25 -8.22
C ALA A 33 23.94 -10.06 -7.25
N SER A 34 23.27 -9.01 -7.70
CA SER A 34 23.06 -7.78 -6.96
C SER A 34 21.83 -7.83 -6.07
N PHE A 35 20.97 -8.86 -6.20
CA PHE A 35 19.97 -9.17 -5.19
C PHE A 35 20.70 -9.42 -3.88
N PRO A 36 20.63 -8.47 -2.93
CA PRO A 36 21.24 -8.71 -1.64
C PRO A 36 20.51 -9.90 -1.03
N ASN A 37 21.21 -10.72 -0.24
CA ASN A 37 20.60 -11.76 0.58
C ASN A 37 19.77 -11.08 1.71
N THR A 38 18.77 -10.32 1.31
CA THR A 38 17.76 -9.73 2.14
C THR A 38 16.70 -10.78 2.28
N ASP A 39 16.50 -11.28 3.49
CA ASP A 39 15.40 -12.18 3.85
C ASP A 39 14.02 -11.49 3.74
N VAL A 40 13.81 -10.70 2.69
CA VAL A 40 12.60 -9.92 2.42
C VAL A 40 12.02 -10.36 1.08
N ASP A 41 10.71 -10.52 1.07
CA ASP A 41 9.88 -10.91 -0.07
C ASP A 41 9.62 -9.77 -1.06
N VAL A 42 9.74 -8.51 -0.61
CA VAL A 42 9.47 -7.31 -1.43
C VAL A 42 10.54 -6.26 -1.17
N LEU A 43 11.11 -5.70 -2.25
CA LEU A 43 12.04 -4.57 -2.19
C LEU A 43 11.29 -3.22 -2.17
N PRO A 44 11.87 -2.18 -1.54
CA PRO A 44 11.35 -0.83 -1.64
C PRO A 44 11.36 -0.33 -3.08
N HIS A 45 10.44 0.57 -3.40
CA HIS A 45 10.52 1.33 -4.65
C HIS A 45 11.72 2.31 -4.59
N VAL A 46 12.28 2.70 -5.74
CA VAL A 46 13.40 3.68 -5.77
C VAL A 46 13.04 5.01 -5.11
N ALA A 47 11.74 5.33 -5.03
CA ALA A 47 11.23 6.50 -4.31
C ALA A 47 11.49 6.44 -2.80
N ASP A 48 11.41 5.25 -2.19
CA ASP A 48 11.83 5.02 -0.80
C ASP A 48 13.36 5.03 -0.67
N VAL A 49 14.06 4.39 -1.62
CA VAL A 49 15.53 4.32 -1.64
C VAL A 49 16.15 5.71 -1.67
N ALA A 50 15.59 6.62 -2.48
CA ALA A 50 16.02 8.02 -2.56
C ALA A 50 15.91 8.77 -1.22
N ARG A 51 15.12 8.27 -0.27
CA ARG A 51 14.96 8.84 1.08
C ARG A 51 15.86 8.18 2.12
N PHE A 52 16.50 7.06 1.80
CA PHE A 52 17.49 6.48 2.69
C PHE A 52 18.70 7.40 2.78
N LYS A 53 19.19 7.63 4.00
CA LYS A 53 20.21 8.65 4.27
C LYS A 53 21.42 8.60 3.33
N PRO A 54 22.05 7.43 3.05
CA PRO A 54 23.20 7.38 2.14
C PRO A 54 22.89 7.86 0.72
N PHE A 55 21.68 7.60 0.22
CA PHE A 55 21.24 8.03 -1.10
C PHE A 55 20.82 9.52 -1.11
N ASP A 56 20.09 9.96 -0.08
CA ASP A 56 19.66 11.35 0.08
C ASP A 56 20.87 12.29 0.22
N ASP A 57 21.90 11.87 0.96
CA ASP A 57 23.15 12.63 1.13
C ASP A 57 23.88 12.82 -0.22
N ILE A 58 23.88 11.80 -1.10
CA ILE A 58 24.45 11.90 -2.45
C ILE A 58 23.61 12.83 -3.33
N ILE A 59 22.29 12.66 -3.34
CA ILE A 59 21.35 13.50 -4.11
C ILE A 59 21.52 14.97 -3.70
N LYS A 60 21.61 15.25 -2.39
CA LYS A 60 21.70 16.60 -1.82
C LYS A 60 23.11 17.11 -1.62
N SER A 61 24.12 16.43 -2.16
CA SER A 61 25.51 16.87 -2.12
C SER A 61 25.67 18.30 -2.70
N PRO A 62 26.73 19.05 -2.37
CA PRO A 62 26.93 20.40 -2.91
C PRO A 62 26.92 20.44 -4.44
N ALA A 63 26.54 21.59 -5.02
CA ALA A 63 26.37 21.74 -6.48
C ALA A 63 27.65 21.51 -7.31
N HIS A 64 28.83 21.70 -6.71
CA HIS A 64 30.11 21.45 -7.37
C HIS A 64 30.50 19.97 -7.43
N VAL A 65 29.79 19.10 -6.69
CA VAL A 65 30.02 17.66 -6.73
C VAL A 65 29.31 17.09 -7.95
N VAL A 66 30.10 16.51 -8.86
CA VAL A 66 29.59 15.73 -9.98
C VAL A 66 29.08 14.40 -9.43
N VAL A 67 27.80 14.11 -9.71
CA VAL A 67 27.16 12.86 -9.30
C VAL A 67 26.92 12.04 -10.56
N GLU A 68 27.47 10.85 -10.59
CA GLU A 68 27.32 9.87 -11.66
C GLU A 68 26.71 8.58 -11.09
N ARG A 69 26.48 7.57 -11.93
CA ARG A 69 25.90 6.30 -11.50
C ARG A 69 26.76 5.64 -10.41
N ASP A 70 28.07 5.59 -10.63
CA ASP A 70 29.02 4.93 -9.74
C ASP A 70 29.14 5.62 -8.38
N THR A 71 28.74 6.90 -8.29
CA THR A 71 28.68 7.64 -7.02
C THR A 71 27.75 6.97 -6.00
N PHE A 72 26.75 6.20 -6.46
CA PHE A 72 25.81 5.49 -5.58
C PHE A 72 26.30 4.12 -5.10
N LEU A 73 27.38 3.55 -5.67
CA LEU A 73 27.87 2.21 -5.31
C LEU A 73 28.09 2.02 -3.79
N PRO A 74 28.71 2.97 -3.05
CA PRO A 74 28.86 2.83 -1.60
C PRO A 74 27.53 2.78 -0.85
N ALA A 75 26.49 3.47 -1.35
CA ALA A 75 25.15 3.44 -0.77
C ALA A 75 24.46 2.08 -1.01
N PHE A 76 24.69 1.46 -2.17
CA PHE A 76 24.21 0.10 -2.48
C PHE A 76 24.81 -0.97 -1.57
N VAL A 77 26.06 -0.82 -1.12
CA VAL A 77 26.66 -1.73 -0.12
C VAL A 77 25.85 -1.75 1.19
N ALA A 78 25.26 -0.62 1.59
CA ALA A 78 24.44 -0.53 2.80
C ALA A 78 22.97 -0.94 2.58
N LEU A 79 22.54 -1.11 1.32
CA LEU A 79 21.16 -1.36 0.94
C LEU A 79 20.50 -2.56 1.67
N PRO A 80 21.15 -3.73 1.86
CA PRO A 80 20.51 -4.85 2.56
C PRO A 80 19.99 -4.47 3.96
N ASN A 81 20.76 -3.69 4.72
CA ASN A 81 20.36 -3.22 6.04
C ASN A 81 19.25 -2.18 5.97
N LEU A 82 19.33 -1.26 5.00
CA LEU A 82 18.31 -0.23 4.79
C LEU A 82 16.96 -0.83 4.41
N VAL A 83 16.96 -1.83 3.52
CA VAL A 83 15.76 -2.57 3.10
C VAL A 83 15.13 -3.32 4.28
N ARG A 84 15.91 -4.01 5.11
CA ARG A 84 15.39 -4.67 6.32
C ARG A 84 14.74 -3.67 7.28
N ASN A 85 15.37 -2.51 7.47
CA ASN A 85 14.83 -1.46 8.34
C ASN A 85 13.53 -0.88 7.76
N TRP A 86 13.50 -0.60 6.46
CA TRP A 86 12.29 -0.15 5.75
C TRP A 86 11.17 -1.18 5.87
N ARG A 87 11.44 -2.47 5.60
CA ARG A 87 10.42 -3.51 5.69
C ARG A 87 9.86 -3.64 7.11
N ARG A 88 10.71 -3.56 8.14
CA ARG A 88 10.23 -3.55 9.53
C ARG A 88 9.30 -2.36 9.82
N GLN A 89 9.57 -1.18 9.27
CA GLN A 89 8.70 0.00 9.42
C GLN A 89 7.36 -0.16 8.68
N VAL A 90 7.38 -0.75 7.49
CA VAL A 90 6.17 -1.09 6.73
C VAL A 90 5.34 -2.10 7.51
N ASP A 91 5.96 -3.19 7.98
CA ASP A 91 5.30 -4.23 8.77
C ASP A 91 4.66 -3.64 10.05
N GLN A 92 5.34 -2.72 10.74
CA GLN A 92 4.79 -2.04 11.92
C GLN A 92 3.54 -1.22 11.60
N GLN A 93 3.52 -0.51 10.46
CA GLN A 93 2.36 0.28 10.04
C GLN A 93 1.18 -0.62 9.65
N LEU A 94 1.44 -1.70 8.91
CA LEU A 94 0.41 -2.69 8.57
C LEU A 94 -0.12 -3.41 9.82
N ALA A 95 0.76 -3.76 10.76
CA ALA A 95 0.40 -4.37 12.04
C ALA A 95 -0.56 -3.47 12.85
N ALA A 96 -0.29 -2.17 12.88
CA ALA A 96 -1.16 -1.21 13.55
C ALA A 96 -2.55 -1.17 12.91
N ILE A 97 -2.65 -1.20 11.57
CA ILE A 97 -3.92 -1.23 10.85
C ILE A 97 -4.73 -2.49 11.20
N ILE A 98 -4.10 -3.66 11.16
CA ILE A 98 -4.77 -4.92 11.51
C ILE A 98 -5.19 -4.94 12.97
N THR A 99 -4.29 -4.56 13.88
CA THR A 99 -4.54 -4.58 15.32
C THR A 99 -5.72 -3.67 15.69
N ASN A 100 -5.79 -2.47 15.09
CA ASN A 100 -6.90 -1.54 15.29
C ASN A 100 -8.22 -2.04 14.68
N GLY A 101 -8.17 -2.96 13.71
CA GLY A 101 -9.35 -3.55 13.09
C GLY A 101 -9.87 -4.81 13.80
N TYR A 102 -9.14 -5.37 14.75
CA TYR A 102 -9.64 -6.47 15.56
C TYR A 102 -10.76 -5.99 16.51
N PRO A 103 -11.80 -6.82 16.76
CA PRO A 103 -12.69 -6.60 17.89
C PRO A 103 -11.89 -6.49 19.19
N LYS A 104 -12.32 -5.66 20.16
CA LYS A 104 -11.56 -5.38 21.39
C LYS A 104 -11.13 -6.63 22.18
N GLU A 105 -11.96 -7.67 22.17
CA GLU A 105 -11.70 -8.92 22.89
C GLU A 105 -10.99 -9.98 22.02
N TYR A 106 -10.73 -9.65 20.77
CA TYR A 106 -10.04 -10.54 19.86
C TYR A 106 -8.53 -10.41 20.06
N VAL A 107 -7.92 -11.51 20.50
CA VAL A 107 -6.47 -11.65 20.61
C VAL A 107 -6.01 -12.65 19.55
N PRO A 108 -5.25 -12.23 18.52
CA PRO A 108 -4.65 -13.15 17.58
C PRO A 108 -3.64 -14.06 18.28
N ALA A 109 -3.56 -15.32 17.87
CA ALA A 109 -2.59 -16.27 18.37
C ALA A 109 -1.54 -16.55 17.27
N GLY A 110 -0.30 -16.13 17.53
CA GLY A 110 0.82 -16.31 16.60
C GLY A 110 1.21 -15.04 15.84
N ASP A 111 1.99 -15.20 14.77
CA ASP A 111 2.44 -14.08 13.93
C ASP A 111 1.27 -13.57 13.08
N ILE A 112 0.79 -12.36 13.39
CA ILE A 112 -0.30 -11.70 12.67
C ILE A 112 -0.04 -11.65 11.16
N ARG A 113 1.22 -11.60 10.72
CA ARG A 113 1.58 -11.51 9.29
C ARG A 113 1.20 -12.77 8.50
N GLN A 114 1.07 -13.90 9.21
CA GLN A 114 0.73 -15.19 8.63
C GLN A 114 -0.76 -15.52 8.79
N LEU A 115 -1.50 -14.79 9.63
CA LEU A 115 -2.91 -15.08 9.88
C LEU A 115 -3.77 -14.75 8.65
N ALA A 116 -4.70 -15.64 8.35
CA ALA A 116 -5.70 -15.45 7.30
C ALA A 116 -6.66 -14.28 7.61
N THR A 117 -6.69 -13.81 8.86
CA THR A 117 -7.47 -12.64 9.29
C THR A 117 -6.80 -11.31 8.99
N SER A 118 -5.50 -11.30 8.64
CA SER A 118 -4.76 -10.08 8.34
C SER A 118 -5.03 -9.61 6.92
N VAL A 119 -6.22 -9.02 6.76
CA VAL A 119 -6.76 -8.60 5.47
C VAL A 119 -6.91 -7.09 5.42
N PHE A 120 -6.41 -6.51 4.35
CA PHE A 120 -6.38 -5.08 4.07
C PHE A 120 -7.32 -4.75 2.93
N VAL A 121 -7.96 -3.58 2.99
CA VAL A 121 -8.65 -2.99 1.83
C VAL A 121 -7.94 -1.69 1.49
N CYS A 122 -7.57 -1.53 0.23
CA CYS A 122 -7.01 -0.27 -0.26
C CYS A 122 -8.10 0.80 -0.35
N ASN A 123 -7.86 1.96 0.25
CA ASN A 123 -8.80 3.09 0.24
C ASN A 123 -8.88 3.81 -1.11
N ALA A 124 -8.03 3.46 -2.08
CA ALA A 124 -8.01 4.09 -3.40
C ALA A 124 -8.70 3.23 -4.47
N CYS A 125 -8.42 1.93 -4.49
CA CYS A 125 -8.96 1.01 -5.51
C CYS A 125 -10.01 0.03 -4.95
N GLU A 126 -10.26 0.06 -3.64
CA GLU A 126 -11.24 -0.79 -2.94
C GLU A 126 -10.98 -2.30 -3.10
N GLN A 127 -9.75 -2.68 -3.49
CA GLN A 127 -9.34 -4.07 -3.58
C GLN A 127 -8.83 -4.60 -2.24
N LEU A 128 -8.98 -5.91 -2.05
CA LEU A 128 -8.52 -6.65 -0.88
C LEU A 128 -7.15 -7.24 -1.10
N PHE A 129 -6.32 -7.18 -0.06
CA PHE A 129 -4.96 -7.65 -0.06
C PHE A 129 -4.65 -8.41 1.22
N PHE A 130 -3.79 -9.42 1.09
CA PHE A 130 -3.11 -10.05 2.22
C PHE A 130 -1.77 -9.36 2.47
N TRP A 131 -1.04 -9.79 3.49
CA TRP A 131 0.12 -9.07 4.00
C TRP A 131 1.16 -8.69 2.92
N THR A 132 1.72 -9.67 2.22
CA THR A 132 2.74 -9.43 1.18
C THR A 132 2.20 -8.61 0.02
N ASP A 133 0.96 -8.89 -0.42
CA ASP A 133 0.32 -8.16 -1.52
C ASP A 133 0.08 -6.69 -1.15
N ALA A 134 -0.26 -6.40 0.11
CA ALA A 134 -0.46 -5.03 0.61
C ALA A 134 0.86 -4.25 0.60
N VAL A 135 1.99 -4.89 0.87
CA VAL A 135 3.30 -4.25 0.78
C VAL A 135 3.64 -3.90 -0.67
N ALA A 136 3.37 -4.81 -1.62
CA ALA A 136 3.66 -4.63 -3.04
C ALA A 136 2.61 -3.80 -3.81
N HIS A 137 1.53 -3.36 -3.16
CA HIS A 137 0.41 -2.75 -3.86
C HIS A 137 0.73 -1.35 -4.41
N ASN A 138 0.53 -1.14 -5.71
CA ASN A 138 0.88 0.11 -6.40
C ASN A 138 0.22 1.36 -5.84
N CYS A 139 -1.01 1.30 -5.30
CA CYS A 139 -1.63 2.50 -4.73
C CYS A 139 -0.86 3.03 -3.52
N SER A 140 -0.07 2.22 -2.82
CA SER A 140 0.84 2.70 -1.75
C SER A 140 1.99 3.56 -2.27
N LEU A 141 2.27 3.50 -3.56
CA LEU A 141 3.29 4.27 -4.26
C LEU A 141 2.71 5.44 -5.08
N ASP A 142 1.39 5.49 -5.27
CA ASP A 142 0.75 6.58 -6.02
C ASP A 142 0.88 7.93 -5.29
N PHE A 143 1.08 9.00 -6.06
CA PHE A 143 0.93 10.36 -5.53
C PHE A 143 -0.56 10.65 -5.32
N PRO A 144 -0.99 11.24 -4.18
CA PRO A 144 -2.37 11.67 -4.01
C PRO A 144 -2.74 12.58 -5.17
N ARG A 145 -3.75 12.19 -5.97
CA ARG A 145 -4.31 13.08 -6.97
C ARG A 145 -5.06 14.17 -6.20
N GLY A 146 -4.38 15.26 -5.88
CA GLY A 146 -5.05 16.48 -5.43
C GLY A 146 -6.14 16.80 -6.44
N SER A 147 -7.35 17.08 -5.96
CA SER A 147 -8.40 17.61 -6.83
C SER A 147 -7.80 18.80 -7.57
N SER A 148 -7.88 18.81 -8.90
CA SER A 148 -7.24 19.73 -9.84
C SER A 148 -7.61 21.22 -9.68
N LYS A 149 -8.13 21.63 -8.52
CA LYS A 149 -8.74 22.92 -8.28
C LYS A 149 -7.91 23.92 -7.46
N GLU A 150 -6.73 23.60 -6.93
CA GLU A 150 -6.01 24.56 -6.09
C GLU A 150 -4.61 24.90 -6.59
N ARG A 151 -4.42 26.17 -6.96
CA ARG A 151 -3.13 26.80 -7.32
C ARG A 151 -2.20 27.02 -6.12
N ASN A 152 -2.46 26.39 -4.98
CA ASN A 152 -1.74 26.60 -3.72
C ASN A 152 -1.20 25.28 -3.16
N ASP A 153 -0.51 24.48 -3.98
CA ASP A 153 0.27 23.36 -3.47
C ASP A 153 1.22 23.88 -2.39
N SER A 154 1.17 23.27 -1.20
CA SER A 154 2.14 23.57 -0.15
C SER A 154 3.55 23.33 -0.65
N PHE A 155 4.54 24.02 -0.08
CA PHE A 155 5.95 23.80 -0.40
C PHE A 155 6.33 22.31 -0.37
N LYS A 156 5.81 21.55 0.59
CA LYS A 156 6.04 20.09 0.71
C LYS A 156 5.46 19.31 -0.46
N GLU A 157 4.25 19.63 -0.91
CA GLU A 157 3.61 18.97 -2.06
C GLU A 157 4.35 19.26 -3.37
N GLN A 158 4.84 20.49 -3.55
CA GLN A 158 5.65 20.84 -4.72
C GLN A 158 6.93 20.01 -4.78
N VAL A 159 7.67 19.91 -3.66
CA VAL A 159 8.88 19.08 -3.58
C VAL A 159 8.57 17.60 -3.83
N ALA A 160 7.51 17.09 -3.21
CA ALA A 160 7.10 15.70 -3.37
C ALA A 160 6.69 15.39 -4.82
N ARG A 161 6.03 16.34 -5.50
CA ARG A 161 5.66 16.22 -6.93
C ARG A 161 6.89 16.22 -7.85
N ILE A 162 7.88 17.07 -7.59
CA ILE A 162 9.15 17.06 -8.34
C ILE A 162 9.85 15.70 -8.21
N ALA A 163 9.92 15.16 -6.99
CA ALA A 163 10.49 13.84 -6.73
C ALA A 163 9.69 12.72 -7.42
N TYR A 164 8.35 12.79 -7.38
CA TYR A 164 7.47 11.84 -8.06
C TYR A 164 7.76 11.76 -9.55
N TYR A 165 7.87 12.90 -10.23
CA TYR A 165 8.15 12.93 -11.67
C TYR A 165 9.58 12.50 -12.05
N SER A 166 10.56 12.57 -11.14
CA SER A 166 11.90 12.01 -11.41
C SER A 166 11.98 10.51 -11.20
N LEU A 167 11.31 10.02 -10.16
CA LEU A 167 11.46 8.64 -9.69
C LEU A 167 10.35 7.73 -10.21
N GLY A 168 9.32 8.29 -10.86
CA GLY A 168 8.18 7.55 -11.42
C GLY A 168 7.16 7.11 -10.38
N SER A 169 7.37 7.43 -9.09
CA SER A 169 6.46 7.06 -8.02
C SER A 169 6.70 7.84 -6.73
N SER A 170 5.82 7.66 -5.75
CA SER A 170 5.97 8.19 -4.39
C SER A 170 6.57 7.15 -3.46
N PRO A 171 7.21 7.57 -2.36
CA PRO A 171 7.60 6.66 -1.30
C PRO A 171 6.38 5.91 -0.76
N TRP A 172 6.59 4.67 -0.31
CA TRP A 172 5.54 3.83 0.23
C TRP A 172 4.81 4.53 1.38
N SER A 173 3.48 4.45 1.33
CA SER A 173 2.61 4.95 2.39
C SER A 173 1.44 3.98 2.60
N PRO A 174 0.98 3.78 3.85
CA PRO A 174 -0.17 2.94 4.10
C PRO A 174 -1.43 3.65 3.62
N LYS A 175 -2.12 3.07 2.65
CA LYS A 175 -3.43 3.55 2.17
C LYS A 175 -4.51 2.50 2.38
N PHE A 176 -4.41 1.79 3.49
CA PHE A 176 -5.27 0.66 3.79
C PHE A 176 -6.15 0.91 5.00
N ARG A 177 -7.27 0.22 5.02
CA ARG A 177 -8.06 -0.05 6.23
C ARG A 177 -8.13 -1.55 6.45
N SER A 178 -8.45 -1.96 7.67
CA SER A 178 -8.60 -3.37 8.00
C SER A 178 -9.95 -3.92 7.53
N SER A 179 -9.94 -5.15 7.00
CA SER A 179 -11.14 -5.96 6.71
C SER A 179 -11.15 -7.27 7.52
N THR A 180 -10.46 -7.23 8.65
CA THR A 180 -10.24 -8.36 9.55
C THR A 180 -11.55 -8.99 10.03
N VAL A 181 -12.56 -8.17 10.35
CA VAL A 181 -13.88 -8.66 10.80
C VAL A 181 -14.55 -9.53 9.74
N LEU A 182 -14.46 -9.17 8.46
CA LEU A 182 -15.01 -9.97 7.37
C LEU A 182 -14.27 -11.29 7.21
N ALA A 183 -12.94 -11.24 7.28
CA ALA A 183 -12.11 -12.45 7.23
C ALA A 183 -12.43 -13.41 8.39
N ILE A 184 -12.66 -12.89 9.61
CA ILE A 184 -13.08 -13.68 10.77
C ILE A 184 -14.38 -14.45 10.49
N HIS A 185 -15.38 -13.80 9.88
CA HIS A 185 -16.64 -14.45 9.56
C HIS A 185 -16.46 -15.58 8.53
N VAL A 186 -15.70 -15.32 7.47
CA VAL A 186 -15.41 -16.32 6.43
C VAL A 186 -14.68 -17.54 7.00
N ILE A 187 -13.66 -17.32 7.82
CA ILE A 187 -12.86 -18.40 8.42
C ILE A 187 -13.71 -19.24 9.38
N ARG A 188 -14.59 -18.61 10.17
CA ARG A 188 -15.54 -19.33 11.04
C ARG A 188 -16.52 -20.19 10.24
N SER A 189 -16.96 -19.73 9.08
CA SER A 189 -17.82 -20.52 8.19
C SER A 189 -17.13 -21.76 7.60
N CYS A 190 -15.80 -21.78 7.59
CA CYS A 190 -15.00 -22.98 7.28
C CYS A 190 -14.77 -23.90 8.50
N CYS A 191 -15.41 -23.62 9.63
CA CYS A 191 -15.17 -24.32 10.90
C CYS A 191 -13.72 -24.24 11.39
N GLN A 192 -13.01 -23.15 11.06
CA GLN A 192 -11.63 -22.90 11.51
C GLN A 192 -11.61 -21.84 12.62
N ASP A 193 -10.58 -21.88 13.49
CA ASP A 193 -10.38 -20.81 14.50
C ASP A 193 -9.66 -19.62 13.86
N PRO A 194 -10.31 -18.44 13.72
CA PRO A 194 -9.69 -17.27 13.11
C PRO A 194 -8.45 -16.77 13.85
N ARG A 195 -8.30 -17.09 15.14
CA ARG A 195 -7.15 -16.65 15.95
C ARG A 195 -5.85 -17.33 15.54
N THR A 196 -5.94 -18.55 15.00
CA THR A 196 -4.77 -19.38 14.65
C THR A 196 -4.71 -19.73 13.17
N ALA A 197 -5.82 -19.58 12.43
CA ALA A 197 -5.88 -19.92 11.01
C ALA A 197 -4.88 -19.07 10.21
N THR A 198 -3.88 -19.72 9.64
CA THR A 198 -2.89 -19.07 8.77
C THR A 198 -3.38 -19.03 7.32
N LEU A 199 -2.78 -18.15 6.52
CA LEU A 199 -3.02 -18.08 5.07
C LEU A 199 -2.74 -19.43 4.40
N ALA A 200 -1.59 -20.02 4.70
CA ALA A 200 -1.19 -21.31 4.14
C ALA A 200 -2.16 -22.44 4.53
N HIS A 201 -2.65 -22.44 5.77
CA HIS A 201 -3.65 -23.43 6.20
C HIS A 201 -4.96 -23.27 5.43
N MET A 202 -5.49 -22.04 5.35
CA MET A 202 -6.73 -21.77 4.63
C MET A 202 -6.61 -22.06 3.13
N ASP A 203 -5.48 -21.74 2.50
CA ASP A 203 -5.21 -22.04 1.08
C ASP A 203 -5.17 -23.54 0.78
N ASN A 204 -4.72 -24.35 1.75
CA ASN A 204 -4.71 -25.80 1.61
C ASN A 204 -6.07 -26.43 1.98
N THR A 205 -7.01 -25.66 2.51
CA THR A 205 -8.33 -26.17 2.89
C THR A 205 -9.23 -26.21 1.67
N SER A 206 -9.71 -27.39 1.29
CA SER A 206 -10.61 -27.56 0.13
C SER A 206 -12.08 -27.20 0.43
N THR A 207 -12.35 -26.27 1.35
CA THR A 207 -13.73 -25.88 1.68
C THR A 207 -14.33 -25.06 0.54
N PRO A 208 -15.38 -25.54 -0.15
CA PRO A 208 -15.98 -24.82 -1.25
C PRO A 208 -16.81 -23.64 -0.72
N PHE A 209 -16.65 -22.47 -1.35
CA PHE A 209 -17.57 -21.36 -1.17
C PHE A 209 -18.50 -21.27 -2.38
N TYR A 210 -19.77 -20.98 -2.11
CA TYR A 210 -20.79 -20.81 -3.15
C TYR A 210 -21.40 -19.42 -3.06
N CYS A 211 -21.51 -18.75 -4.20
CA CYS A 211 -22.27 -17.52 -4.30
C CYS A 211 -23.64 -17.81 -4.92
N PHE A 212 -24.68 -17.85 -4.08
CA PHE A 212 -26.05 -18.05 -4.55
C PHE A 212 -26.61 -16.86 -5.34
N ALA A 213 -26.01 -15.68 -5.23
CA ALA A 213 -26.42 -14.51 -6.01
C ALA A 213 -25.91 -14.56 -7.47
N CYS A 214 -24.66 -14.99 -7.67
CA CYS A 214 -24.07 -15.12 -9.01
C CYS A 214 -24.51 -16.42 -9.70
N HIS A 215 -24.68 -17.49 -8.93
CA HIS A 215 -25.03 -18.82 -9.43
C HIS A 215 -26.10 -19.44 -8.52
N PRO A 216 -27.39 -19.16 -8.79
CA PRO A 216 -28.49 -19.72 -8.00
C PRO A 216 -28.51 -21.25 -7.98
N ASP A 217 -27.89 -21.89 -8.98
CA ASP A 217 -27.73 -23.34 -9.10
C ASP A 217 -26.53 -23.91 -8.32
N GLY A 218 -25.74 -23.07 -7.63
CA GLY A 218 -24.65 -23.48 -6.76
C GLY A 218 -23.45 -24.10 -7.46
N LYS A 219 -23.31 -23.94 -8.79
CA LYS A 219 -22.27 -24.66 -9.55
C LYS A 219 -20.88 -24.04 -9.51
N THR A 220 -20.78 -22.75 -9.17
CA THR A 220 -19.48 -22.07 -9.11
C THR A 220 -18.90 -22.20 -7.71
N VAL A 221 -17.88 -23.04 -7.59
CA VAL A 221 -17.05 -23.14 -6.40
C VAL A 221 -15.99 -22.04 -6.45
N MET A 222 -15.94 -21.22 -5.40
CA MET A 222 -14.92 -20.21 -5.20
C MET A 222 -14.00 -20.58 -4.04
N HIS A 223 -12.75 -20.16 -4.15
CA HIS A 223 -11.75 -20.29 -3.09
C HIS A 223 -12.06 -19.32 -1.94
N TRP A 224 -11.63 -19.63 -0.70
CA TRP A 224 -11.97 -18.83 0.49
C TRP A 224 -11.57 -17.36 0.38
N ARG A 225 -10.43 -17.07 -0.27
CA ARG A 225 -9.97 -15.69 -0.57
C ARG A 225 -11.02 -14.90 -1.35
N MET A 226 -11.62 -15.53 -2.37
CA MET A 226 -12.72 -14.93 -3.14
C MET A 226 -13.99 -14.80 -2.31
N GLY A 227 -14.23 -15.71 -1.36
CA GLY A 227 -15.29 -15.58 -0.37
C GLY A 227 -15.16 -14.30 0.46
N VAL A 228 -13.95 -13.97 0.95
CA VAL A 228 -13.69 -12.70 1.66
C VAL A 228 -13.97 -11.50 0.76
N CYS A 229 -13.49 -11.52 -0.48
CA CYS A 229 -13.78 -10.48 -1.47
C CYS A 229 -15.26 -10.29 -1.72
N PHE A 230 -16.01 -11.39 -1.84
CA PHE A 230 -17.42 -11.34 -2.13
C PHE A 230 -18.24 -10.79 -0.96
N VAL A 231 -17.97 -11.23 0.27
CA VAL A 231 -18.63 -10.69 1.48
C VAL A 231 -18.37 -9.19 1.62
N PHE A 232 -17.16 -8.74 1.31
CA PHE A 232 -16.82 -7.32 1.27
C PHE A 232 -17.66 -6.54 0.24
N LEU A 233 -17.75 -7.03 -1.00
CA LEU A 233 -18.54 -6.39 -2.05
C LEU A 233 -20.03 -6.31 -1.70
N ILE A 234 -20.62 -7.37 -1.13
CA ILE A 234 -22.00 -7.33 -0.65
C ILE A 234 -22.16 -6.27 0.45
N SER A 235 -21.22 -6.20 1.39
CA SER A 235 -21.30 -5.25 2.51
C SER A 235 -21.30 -3.81 2.01
N LEU A 236 -20.60 -3.50 0.92
CA LEU A 236 -20.65 -2.19 0.26
C LEU A 236 -22.04 -1.92 -0.35
N VAL A 237 -22.59 -2.86 -1.14
CA VAL A 237 -23.89 -2.70 -1.81
C VAL A 237 -25.05 -2.57 -0.81
N VAL A 238 -25.02 -3.37 0.26
CA VAL A 238 -26.04 -3.30 1.32
C VAL A 238 -25.95 -1.98 2.08
N SER A 239 -24.74 -1.47 2.34
CA SER A 239 -24.55 -0.18 3.01
C SER A 239 -25.00 1.00 2.14
N GLU A 240 -24.73 0.96 0.82
CA GLU A 240 -25.18 1.99 -0.13
C GLU A 240 -26.70 1.97 -0.32
N THR A 241 -27.31 0.80 -0.42
CA THR A 241 -28.78 0.67 -0.51
C THR A 241 -29.49 1.10 0.76
N PHE A 242 -28.84 0.94 1.93
CA PHE A 242 -29.34 1.48 3.20
C PHE A 242 -29.20 3.01 3.26
N ALA A 243 -28.04 3.55 2.86
CA ALA A 243 -27.80 5.00 2.80
C ALA A 243 -28.74 5.72 1.81
N ALA A 244 -29.00 5.12 0.64
CA ALA A 244 -29.95 5.62 -0.35
C ALA A 244 -31.41 5.58 0.13
N ARG A 245 -31.76 4.66 1.04
CA ARG A 245 -33.10 4.60 1.67
C ARG A 245 -33.27 5.56 2.85
N THR A 246 -32.18 6.12 3.39
CA THR A 246 -32.23 7.05 4.53
C THR A 246 -32.14 8.53 4.16
N GLN A 247 -32.04 8.88 2.86
CA GLN A 247 -32.21 10.29 2.48
C GLN A 247 -33.69 10.69 2.67
N PRO A 248 -34.00 11.69 3.51
CA PRO A 248 -35.38 12.13 3.69
C PRO A 248 -35.89 12.70 2.37
N PHE A 249 -37.06 12.21 1.94
CA PHE A 249 -37.81 12.74 0.82
C PHE A 249 -38.19 14.20 1.16
N THR A 250 -37.38 15.17 0.73
CA THR A 250 -37.75 16.58 0.84
C THR A 250 -38.93 16.81 -0.10
N GLN A 251 -40.12 16.91 0.50
CA GLN A 251 -41.35 17.29 -0.14
C GLN A 251 -41.15 18.69 -0.76
N GLN A 252 -40.97 18.76 -2.07
CA GLN A 252 -41.08 20.03 -2.78
C GLN A 252 -42.54 20.51 -2.62
N SER A 253 -42.70 21.60 -1.88
CA SER A 253 -43.93 22.36 -1.76
C SER A 253 -44.41 22.76 -3.17
N ARG A 254 -45.51 22.15 -3.62
CA ARG A 254 -46.32 22.66 -4.72
C ARG A 254 -46.96 23.98 -4.27
N SER A 255 -46.46 25.09 -4.80
CA SER A 255 -47.19 26.35 -4.84
C SER A 255 -48.13 26.32 -6.05
N SER A 256 -49.42 26.21 -5.81
CA SER A 256 -50.47 26.47 -6.79
C SER A 256 -50.59 27.97 -7.02
N PHE A 257 -50.65 28.38 -8.29
CA PHE A 257 -51.39 29.55 -8.74
C PHE A 257 -52.84 29.15 -8.97
#